data_AF-A0A662XEE7-F1
#
_entry.id   AF-A0A662XEE7-F1
#
_cell.length_a   1.000
_cell.length_b   1.000
_cell.length_c   1.000
_cell.angle_alpha   90.00
_cell.angle_beta   90.00
_cell.angle_gamma   90.00
#
_symmetry.space_group_name_H-M   'P 1'
#
loop_
_entity.id
_entity.type
_entity.pdbx_description
1 polymer ?
#
loop_
_entity_poly.entity_id
_entity_poly.type
_entity_poly.pdbx_seq_one_letter_code
_entity_poly.pdbx_strand_id
1 'polypeptide(L)'
;MAVWLVAIVDRGSFTGFCTRWSCWTRSRKTRRSVRSTDDYLPHDCDLAIKATLKACWNDDNGGGFGGGPKQLGHTATNYASCLALALLGTPEALETVDRQALYRFFMSRKHASGAFTAHEGGESDVRVTYCVISIASLFGILTDELRAGVVDYVLSCQTYEGGFGGEPGNEAHGGYAFCSVATLYILQAVDQIQDLPALLHWLANRQMPFEGGYQGRTNKLVDGCYSFWQGALPALLADVVRERYGAAVPYQCHSEQLQKYILLCGQQIEGGLRDKPGKPRDHYHSCYCLSGLSVAQHGDGRDTPVVFGDASNLLARNHPAYNIGSDKVTKTLAYFAAKGPFQSE
;
A
#
# COMPACT_ATOMS: atom_id res chain seq x y z
N MET A 1 -6.19 -13.05 6.50
CA MET A 1 -5.70 -11.67 6.25
C MET A 1 -4.21 -11.53 6.52
N ALA A 2 -3.41 -12.48 6.02
CA ALA A 2 -1.96 -12.49 6.20
C ALA A 2 -1.33 -13.09 4.94
N VAL A 3 -1.51 -12.41 3.82
CA VAL A 3 -0.84 -12.77 2.57
C VAL A 3 -0.57 -11.44 1.85
N TRP A 4 0.60 -11.33 1.23
CA TRP A 4 0.97 -10.26 0.28
C TRP A 4 1.63 -8.99 0.85
N LEU A 5 2.77 -9.19 1.52
CA LEU A 5 3.96 -8.34 1.25
C LEU A 5 5.30 -9.09 1.49
N VAL A 6 5.24 -10.42 1.51
CA VAL A 6 6.39 -11.32 1.73
C VAL A 6 6.28 -12.45 0.72
N ALA A 7 6.32 -12.12 -0.56
CA ALA A 7 6.63 -13.09 -1.59
C ALA A 7 8.09 -12.85 -1.98
N ILE A 8 8.86 -13.95 -2.05
CA ILE A 8 10.32 -14.05 -2.06
C ILE A 8 10.93 -14.05 -0.64
N VAL A 9 10.69 -15.13 0.09
CA VAL A 9 11.64 -15.61 1.11
C VAL A 9 12.20 -16.94 0.61
N ASP A 10 13.32 -16.87 -0.10
CA ASP A 10 14.36 -17.86 0.08
C ASP A 10 15.72 -17.16 0.05
N ARG A 11 16.55 -17.55 1.02
CA ARG A 11 17.91 -17.09 1.35
C ARG A 11 18.45 -15.87 0.55
N GLY A 12 18.30 -14.68 1.13
CA GLY A 12 19.27 -13.58 0.92
C GLY A 12 18.83 -12.35 0.11
N SER A 13 17.63 -12.31 -0.48
CA SER A 13 17.34 -11.31 -1.54
C SER A 13 16.08 -10.44 -1.38
N PHE A 14 15.44 -10.40 -0.21
CA PHE A 14 14.37 -9.43 0.09
C PHE A 14 14.80 -8.43 1.13
N THR A 15 15.76 -7.60 0.72
CA THR A 15 16.21 -6.43 1.46
C THR A 15 15.34 -5.23 1.09
N GLY A 16 15.03 -4.96 -0.20
CA GLY A 16 14.52 -3.67 -0.68
C GLY A 16 13.33 -3.01 0.05
N PHE A 17 12.25 -3.75 0.38
CA PHE A 17 11.08 -3.13 1.04
C PHE A 17 11.37 -2.73 2.49
N CYS A 18 12.22 -3.51 3.17
CA CYS A 18 12.61 -3.30 4.56
C CYS A 18 14.01 -2.68 4.72
N THR A 19 14.92 -2.62 3.75
CA THR A 19 16.31 -2.18 3.97
C THR A 19 16.48 -0.69 4.10
N ARG A 20 15.56 0.13 3.58
CA ARG A 20 15.47 1.53 4.01
C ARG A 20 15.16 1.67 5.50
N TRP A 21 14.65 0.60 6.14
CA TRP A 21 14.22 0.59 7.53
C TRP A 21 15.02 -0.36 8.44
N SER A 22 15.74 -1.35 7.88
CA SER A 22 16.36 -2.46 8.63
C SER A 22 17.89 -2.43 8.62
N CYS A 23 18.55 -1.60 7.81
CA CYS A 23 20.02 -1.51 7.82
C CYS A 23 20.60 -0.99 9.14
N TRP A 24 19.76 -0.48 10.04
CA TRP A 24 20.22 0.19 11.25
C TRP A 24 20.19 -0.68 12.53
N THR A 25 19.76 -1.94 12.46
CA THR A 25 19.66 -2.81 13.66
C THR A 25 20.83 -3.79 13.81
N ARG A 26 21.69 -3.94 12.80
CA ARG A 26 22.87 -4.81 12.87
C ARG A 26 24.10 -4.17 13.51
N SER A 27 24.08 -2.85 13.76
CA SER A 27 25.19 -2.18 14.46
C SER A 27 24.67 -1.28 15.58
N ARG A 28 25.07 -1.64 16.82
CA ARG A 28 25.05 -0.87 18.08
C ARG A 28 23.86 -1.12 19.04
N LYS A 29 24.23 -1.62 20.23
CA LYS A 29 23.42 -1.90 21.43
C LYS A 29 22.91 -0.63 22.14
N THR A 30 22.27 0.31 21.44
CA THR A 30 21.70 1.50 22.12
C THR A 30 20.32 1.85 21.56
N ARG A 31 19.34 2.02 22.47
CA ARG A 31 18.00 2.58 22.21
C ARG A 31 18.14 3.82 21.31
N ARG A 32 17.80 3.72 20.03
CA ARG A 32 17.83 4.86 19.11
C ARG A 32 16.73 4.75 18.06
N SER A 33 16.17 5.93 17.80
CA SER A 33 15.12 6.37 16.87
C SER A 33 14.79 5.44 15.69
N VAL A 34 13.50 5.31 15.40
CA VAL A 34 13.00 4.83 14.11
C VAL A 34 13.40 5.85 13.03
N ARG A 35 14.27 5.49 12.10
CA ARG A 35 14.64 6.34 10.96
C ARG A 35 14.22 5.68 9.65
N SER A 36 13.52 6.44 8.82
CA SER A 36 13.54 6.29 7.37
C SER A 36 14.85 6.93 6.92
N THR A 37 15.88 6.16 6.56
CA THR A 37 17.03 6.82 5.90
C THR A 37 16.77 6.88 4.40
N ASP A 38 16.99 8.06 3.83
CA ASP A 38 17.04 8.29 2.38
C ASP A 38 18.31 7.70 1.73
N ASP A 39 18.94 6.73 2.38
CA ASP A 39 20.15 6.09 1.88
C ASP A 39 19.79 5.33 0.60
N TYR A 40 20.53 5.62 -0.47
CA TYR A 40 20.55 4.79 -1.66
C TYR A 40 20.99 3.38 -1.26
N LEU A 41 20.29 2.37 -1.77
CA LEU A 41 20.78 1.01 -1.62
C LEU A 41 22.15 0.91 -2.30
N PRO A 42 23.09 0.16 -1.72
CA PRO A 42 24.33 -0.17 -2.41
C PRO A 42 24.05 -0.71 -3.83
N HIS A 43 24.86 -0.32 -4.82
CA HIS A 43 24.59 -0.63 -6.23
C HIS A 43 24.47 -2.14 -6.53
N ASP A 44 25.20 -2.96 -5.79
CA ASP A 44 25.12 -4.43 -5.83
C ASP A 44 23.74 -4.96 -5.40
N CYS A 45 23.07 -4.29 -4.44
CA CYS A 45 21.70 -4.62 -4.04
C CYS A 45 20.71 -4.34 -5.17
N ASP A 46 20.86 -3.24 -5.91
CA ASP A 46 19.97 -2.91 -7.03
C ASP A 46 20.03 -3.97 -8.13
N LEU A 47 21.24 -4.43 -8.46
CA LEU A 47 21.44 -5.51 -9.43
C LEU A 47 20.84 -6.82 -8.95
N ALA A 48 21.02 -7.18 -7.68
CA ALA A 48 20.46 -8.39 -7.09
C ALA A 48 18.93 -8.39 -7.07
N ILE A 49 18.31 -7.25 -6.73
CA ILE A 49 16.85 -7.09 -6.75
C ILE A 49 16.32 -7.27 -8.17
N LYS A 50 16.89 -6.56 -9.16
CA LYS A 50 16.48 -6.69 -10.55
C LYS A 50 16.63 -8.12 -11.07
N ALA A 51 17.75 -8.78 -10.77
CA ALA A 51 17.99 -10.16 -11.19
C ALA A 51 16.97 -11.13 -10.55
N THR A 52 16.69 -10.97 -9.25
CA THR A 52 15.72 -11.80 -8.52
C THR A 52 14.32 -11.64 -9.09
N LEU A 53 13.86 -10.40 -9.31
CA LEU A 53 12.52 -10.12 -9.84
C LEU A 53 12.36 -10.58 -11.28
N LYS A 54 13.39 -10.39 -12.14
CA LYS A 54 13.39 -10.93 -13.50
C LYS A 54 13.19 -12.45 -13.52
N ALA A 55 13.84 -13.18 -12.61
CA ALA A 55 13.68 -14.62 -12.49
C ALA A 55 12.28 -15.05 -11.99
N CYS A 56 11.50 -14.14 -11.40
CA CYS A 56 10.13 -14.40 -10.96
C CYS A 56 9.09 -14.17 -12.06
N TRP A 57 9.46 -13.57 -13.20
CA TRP A 57 8.57 -13.48 -14.35
C TRP A 57 8.46 -14.85 -15.03
N ASN A 58 7.24 -15.27 -15.38
CA ASN A 58 6.98 -16.59 -15.97
C ASN A 58 6.05 -16.52 -17.19
N ASP A 59 6.62 -16.67 -18.39
CA ASP A 59 5.88 -16.65 -19.65
C ASP A 59 5.11 -17.95 -19.92
N ASP A 60 5.52 -19.08 -19.33
CA ASP A 60 4.95 -20.41 -19.62
C ASP A 60 3.46 -20.52 -19.21
N ASN A 61 2.95 -19.60 -18.38
CA ASN A 61 1.59 -19.62 -17.84
C ASN A 61 0.87 -18.26 -17.94
N GLY A 62 1.00 -17.58 -19.08
CA GLY A 62 0.27 -16.33 -19.34
C GLY A 62 0.95 -15.07 -18.79
N GLY A 63 2.23 -15.16 -18.43
CA GLY A 63 3.05 -14.03 -17.99
C GLY A 63 2.85 -13.63 -16.53
N GLY A 64 3.51 -12.53 -16.14
CA GLY A 64 3.42 -11.94 -14.82
C GLY A 64 4.49 -12.42 -13.83
N PHE A 65 4.73 -11.62 -12.80
CA PHE A 65 5.58 -12.00 -11.68
C PHE A 65 4.86 -13.01 -10.78
N GLY A 66 5.49 -14.14 -10.48
CA GLY A 66 5.05 -15.11 -9.48
C GLY A 66 5.65 -14.88 -8.09
N GLY A 67 5.28 -15.71 -7.11
CA GLY A 67 5.79 -15.63 -5.74
C GLY A 67 7.26 -16.06 -5.57
N GLY A 68 7.81 -16.64 -6.61
CA GLY A 68 9.20 -17.05 -6.76
C GLY A 68 9.43 -17.59 -8.18
N PRO A 69 10.67 -17.96 -8.54
CA PRO A 69 10.98 -18.45 -9.88
C PRO A 69 10.11 -19.65 -10.29
N LYS A 70 9.61 -19.61 -11.52
CA LYS A 70 8.73 -20.63 -12.13
C LYS A 70 7.33 -20.79 -11.50
N GLN A 71 6.96 -19.96 -10.53
CA GLN A 71 5.59 -19.95 -10.02
C GLN A 71 4.65 -19.24 -11.00
N LEU A 72 3.35 -19.48 -10.88
CA LEU A 72 2.33 -18.78 -11.66
C LEU A 72 2.35 -17.28 -11.38
N GLY A 73 2.13 -16.48 -12.41
CA GLY A 73 1.95 -15.04 -12.27
C GLY A 73 0.73 -14.72 -11.42
N HIS A 74 0.86 -13.77 -10.49
CA HIS A 74 -0.21 -13.38 -9.57
C HIS A 74 -0.28 -11.86 -9.43
N THR A 75 -1.48 -11.26 -9.36
CA THR A 75 -1.65 -9.80 -9.31
C THR A 75 -0.92 -9.15 -8.13
N ALA A 76 -1.02 -9.74 -6.94
CA ALA A 76 -0.30 -9.27 -5.75
C ALA A 76 1.23 -9.32 -5.86
N THR A 77 1.81 -10.32 -6.54
CA THR A 77 3.27 -10.36 -6.78
C THR A 77 3.68 -9.40 -7.89
N ASN A 78 2.82 -9.15 -8.88
CA ASN A 78 3.02 -8.06 -9.82
C ASN A 78 3.03 -6.70 -9.09
N TYR A 79 2.10 -6.47 -8.16
CA TYR A 79 2.09 -5.29 -7.29
C TYR A 79 3.39 -5.13 -6.51
N ALA A 80 3.80 -6.16 -5.76
CA ALA A 80 5.02 -6.10 -4.94
C ALA A 80 6.29 -5.90 -5.80
N SER A 81 6.40 -6.62 -6.92
CA SER A 81 7.58 -6.54 -7.81
C SER A 81 7.69 -5.19 -8.50
N CYS A 82 6.58 -4.67 -9.01
CA CYS A 82 6.55 -3.36 -9.67
C CYS A 82 6.83 -2.22 -8.68
N LEU A 83 6.28 -2.27 -7.46
CA LEU A 83 6.61 -1.29 -6.42
C LEU A 83 8.08 -1.38 -5.98
N ALA A 84 8.64 -2.59 -5.86
CA ALA A 84 10.06 -2.76 -5.54
C ALA A 84 10.96 -2.13 -6.62
N LEU A 85 10.63 -2.30 -7.90
CA LEU A 85 11.36 -1.65 -9.00
C LEU A 85 11.17 -0.12 -9.01
N ALA A 86 9.96 0.37 -8.73
CA ALA A 86 9.70 1.80 -8.61
C ALA A 86 10.44 2.45 -7.43
N LEU A 87 10.63 1.72 -6.33
CA LEU A 87 11.41 2.17 -5.17
C LEU A 87 12.89 2.38 -5.50
N LEU A 88 13.48 1.55 -6.36
CA LEU A 88 14.84 1.78 -6.88
C LEU A 88 14.91 3.15 -7.56
N GLY A 89 13.87 3.49 -8.34
CA GLY A 89 13.67 4.83 -8.88
C GLY A 89 14.67 5.22 -9.95
N THR A 90 15.21 4.24 -10.68
CA THR A 90 16.03 4.46 -11.87
C THR A 90 15.29 4.01 -13.13
N PRO A 91 15.51 4.65 -14.29
CA PRO A 91 14.93 4.20 -15.57
C PRO A 91 15.18 2.72 -15.86
N GLU A 92 16.38 2.21 -15.59
CA GLU A 92 16.74 0.81 -15.86
C GLU A 92 15.94 -0.19 -15.00
N ALA A 93 15.53 0.21 -13.80
CA ALA A 93 14.65 -0.59 -12.96
C ALA A 93 13.22 -0.58 -13.50
N LEU A 94 12.72 0.57 -13.94
CA LEU A 94 11.38 0.70 -14.52
C LEU A 94 11.25 -0.08 -15.84
N GLU A 95 12.28 -0.02 -16.69
CA GLU A 95 12.35 -0.75 -17.97
C GLU A 95 12.58 -2.26 -17.81
N THR A 96 12.75 -2.76 -16.58
CA THR A 96 12.73 -4.21 -16.32
C THR A 96 11.32 -4.78 -16.47
N VAL A 97 10.28 -3.95 -16.40
CA VAL A 97 8.89 -4.38 -16.58
C VAL A 97 8.50 -4.22 -18.05
N ASP A 98 8.18 -5.33 -18.71
CA ASP A 98 7.52 -5.31 -20.01
C ASP A 98 6.07 -4.84 -19.82
N ARG A 99 5.79 -3.59 -20.21
CA ARG A 99 4.47 -2.95 -20.10
C ARG A 99 3.40 -3.65 -20.95
N GLN A 100 3.76 -4.18 -22.12
CA GLN A 100 2.81 -4.88 -22.99
C GLN A 100 2.45 -6.23 -22.40
N ALA A 101 3.45 -6.99 -21.95
CA ALA A 101 3.21 -8.27 -21.31
C ALA A 101 2.43 -8.13 -19.99
N LEU A 102 2.72 -7.09 -19.19
CA LEU A 102 1.98 -6.78 -17.98
C LEU A 102 0.53 -6.37 -18.26
N TYR A 103 0.29 -5.55 -19.29
CA TYR A 103 -1.06 -5.20 -19.72
C TYR A 103 -1.86 -6.42 -20.15
N ARG A 104 -1.28 -7.28 -21.01
CA ARG A 104 -1.90 -8.55 -21.42
C ARG A 104 -2.23 -9.45 -20.22
N PHE A 105 -1.31 -9.55 -19.26
CA PHE A 105 -1.56 -10.28 -18.01
C PHE A 105 -2.77 -9.70 -17.27
N PHE A 106 -2.83 -8.39 -17.02
CA PHE A 106 -3.97 -7.77 -16.33
C PHE A 106 -5.30 -7.92 -17.08
N MET A 107 -5.30 -7.74 -18.40
CA MET A 107 -6.49 -7.94 -19.22
C MET A 107 -6.99 -9.38 -19.17
N SER A 108 -6.09 -10.38 -19.14
CA SER A 108 -6.45 -11.79 -18.97
C SER A 108 -7.03 -12.12 -17.58
N ARG A 109 -6.92 -11.20 -16.60
CA ARG A 109 -7.49 -11.32 -15.26
C ARG A 109 -8.77 -10.50 -15.10
N LYS A 110 -9.16 -9.69 -16.09
CA LYS A 110 -10.32 -8.81 -16.00
C LYS A 110 -11.61 -9.64 -16.05
N HIS A 111 -12.48 -9.45 -15.06
CA HIS A 111 -13.79 -10.08 -15.01
C HIS A 111 -14.87 -9.12 -15.54
N ALA A 112 -15.99 -9.66 -16.02
CA ALA A 112 -17.11 -8.90 -16.58
C ALA A 112 -17.76 -7.93 -15.57
N SER A 113 -17.64 -8.21 -14.27
CA SER A 113 -18.12 -7.30 -13.21
C SER A 113 -17.29 -6.02 -13.07
N GLY A 114 -16.09 -5.95 -13.69
CA GLY A 114 -15.11 -4.89 -13.47
C GLY A 114 -14.01 -5.28 -12.47
N ALA A 115 -14.21 -6.34 -11.68
CA ALA A 115 -13.20 -6.90 -10.79
C ALA A 115 -12.06 -7.58 -11.57
N PHE A 116 -11.00 -7.96 -10.85
CA PHE A 116 -9.92 -8.78 -11.39
C PHE A 116 -9.75 -10.06 -10.57
N THR A 117 -9.24 -11.13 -11.19
CA THR A 117 -8.85 -12.37 -10.51
C THR A 117 -7.36 -12.38 -10.17
N ALA A 118 -7.00 -13.02 -9.07
CA ALA A 118 -5.65 -13.03 -8.54
C ALA A 118 -4.64 -13.71 -9.48
N HIS A 119 -5.07 -14.80 -10.09
CA HIS A 119 -4.42 -15.57 -11.14
C HIS A 119 -5.51 -16.35 -11.90
N GLU A 120 -5.15 -17.20 -12.86
CA GLU A 120 -6.12 -18.07 -13.53
C GLU A 120 -6.79 -19.01 -12.51
N GLY A 121 -8.12 -18.94 -12.40
CA GLY A 121 -8.91 -19.67 -11.40
C GLY A 121 -8.75 -19.18 -9.94
N GLY A 122 -8.05 -18.07 -9.72
CA GLY A 122 -7.84 -17.49 -8.39
C GLY A 122 -9.04 -16.68 -7.88
N GLU A 123 -8.95 -16.17 -6.65
CA GLU A 123 -10.01 -15.36 -6.04
C GLU A 123 -10.18 -14.01 -6.72
N SER A 124 -11.36 -13.40 -6.55
CA SER A 124 -11.63 -12.03 -6.99
C SER A 124 -12.14 -11.21 -5.81
N ASP A 125 -11.39 -10.18 -5.44
CA ASP A 125 -11.79 -9.20 -4.43
C ASP A 125 -11.13 -7.84 -4.68
N VAL A 126 -11.49 -6.83 -3.90
CA VAL A 126 -10.95 -5.46 -4.07
C VAL A 126 -9.44 -5.35 -3.88
N ARG A 127 -8.75 -6.31 -3.21
CA ARG A 127 -7.28 -6.31 -3.10
C ARG A 127 -6.65 -6.55 -4.45
N VAL A 128 -7.17 -7.56 -5.16
CA VAL A 128 -6.72 -7.92 -6.51
C VAL A 128 -6.93 -6.75 -7.46
N THR A 129 -8.11 -6.13 -7.38
CA THR A 129 -8.45 -4.96 -8.18
C THR A 129 -7.52 -3.78 -7.90
N TYR A 130 -7.28 -3.45 -6.63
CA TYR A 130 -6.32 -2.41 -6.24
C TYR A 130 -4.90 -2.69 -6.75
N CYS A 131 -4.42 -3.94 -6.64
CA CYS A 131 -3.10 -4.32 -7.15
C CYS A 131 -2.97 -3.99 -8.65
N VAL A 132 -3.98 -4.32 -9.45
CA VAL A 132 -4.00 -4.03 -10.88
C VAL A 132 -4.05 -2.53 -11.14
N ILE A 133 -5.01 -1.81 -10.56
CA ILE A 133 -5.19 -0.37 -10.81
C ILE A 133 -4.00 0.45 -10.34
N SER A 134 -3.43 0.10 -9.18
CA SER A 134 -2.24 0.75 -8.63
C SER A 134 -1.07 0.63 -9.61
N ILE A 135 -0.76 -0.57 -10.08
CA ILE A 135 0.39 -0.76 -10.99
C ILE A 135 0.09 -0.21 -12.38
N ALA A 136 -1.12 -0.40 -12.89
CA ALA A 136 -1.48 0.10 -14.19
C ALA A 136 -1.39 1.63 -14.27
N SER A 137 -1.83 2.33 -13.23
CA SER A 137 -1.66 3.78 -13.15
C SER A 137 -0.18 4.17 -13.05
N LEU A 138 0.56 3.55 -12.13
CA LEU A 138 1.95 3.90 -11.87
C LEU A 138 2.87 3.65 -13.07
N PHE A 139 2.62 2.59 -13.85
CA PHE A 139 3.39 2.22 -15.04
C PHE A 139 2.81 2.80 -16.35
N GLY A 140 1.82 3.69 -16.24
CA GLY A 140 1.21 4.37 -17.38
C GLY A 140 0.56 3.42 -18.38
N ILE A 141 -0.07 2.32 -17.92
CA ILE A 141 -0.80 1.35 -18.76
C ILE A 141 -2.29 1.26 -18.39
N LEU A 142 -2.81 2.24 -17.65
CA LEU A 142 -4.22 2.33 -17.27
C LEU A 142 -5.07 2.85 -18.44
N THR A 143 -5.57 1.95 -19.27
CA THR A 143 -6.46 2.27 -20.41
C THR A 143 -7.92 2.37 -19.97
N ASP A 144 -8.77 2.96 -20.83
CA ASP A 144 -10.23 2.97 -20.62
C ASP A 144 -10.82 1.56 -20.54
N GLU A 145 -10.32 0.64 -21.37
CA GLU A 145 -10.70 -0.77 -21.36
C GLU A 145 -10.35 -1.43 -20.01
N LEU A 146 -9.13 -1.22 -19.51
CA LEU A 146 -8.69 -1.81 -18.24
C LEU A 146 -9.54 -1.30 -17.08
N ARG A 147 -9.88 0.00 -17.05
CA ARG A 147 -10.65 0.61 -15.94
C ARG A 147 -12.17 0.45 -16.07
N ALA A 148 -12.70 -0.04 -17.19
CA ALA A 148 -14.14 -0.21 -17.40
C ALA A 148 -14.80 -1.06 -16.30
N GLY A 149 -15.88 -0.56 -15.70
CA GLY A 149 -16.66 -1.24 -14.65
C GLY A 149 -15.99 -1.30 -13.26
N VAL A 150 -14.75 -0.85 -13.12
CA VAL A 150 -14.00 -0.98 -11.85
C VAL A 150 -14.63 -0.13 -10.74
N VAL A 151 -15.05 1.10 -11.05
CA VAL A 151 -15.66 2.01 -10.08
C VAL A 151 -16.96 1.42 -9.54
N ASP A 152 -17.84 0.94 -10.42
CA ASP A 152 -19.12 0.33 -10.03
C ASP A 152 -18.91 -0.91 -9.14
N TYR A 153 -17.96 -1.78 -9.50
CA TYR A 153 -17.59 -2.93 -8.67
C TYR A 153 -17.11 -2.51 -7.28
N VAL A 154 -16.18 -1.56 -7.20
CA VAL A 154 -15.63 -1.10 -5.91
C VAL A 154 -16.69 -0.44 -5.05
N LEU A 155 -17.56 0.41 -5.63
CA LEU A 155 -18.65 1.06 -4.92
C LEU A 155 -19.67 0.03 -4.38
N SER A 156 -19.94 -1.05 -5.13
CA SER A 156 -20.82 -2.13 -4.67
C SER A 156 -20.28 -2.92 -3.46
N CYS A 157 -19.00 -2.72 -3.11
CA CYS A 157 -18.39 -3.33 -1.92
C CYS A 157 -18.57 -2.48 -0.64
N GLN A 158 -19.18 -1.28 -0.72
CA GLN A 158 -19.52 -0.51 0.48
C GLN A 158 -20.61 -1.26 1.27
N THR A 159 -20.42 -1.37 2.57
CA THR A 159 -21.27 -2.18 3.46
C THR A 159 -22.23 -1.29 4.26
N TYR A 160 -23.21 -1.91 4.94
CA TYR A 160 -24.08 -1.23 5.89
C TYR A 160 -23.34 -0.57 7.06
N GLU A 161 -22.11 -1.02 7.37
CA GLU A 161 -21.29 -0.41 8.41
C GLU A 161 -20.67 0.92 7.98
N GLY A 162 -20.69 1.24 6.68
CA GLY A 162 -20.08 2.43 6.06
C GLY A 162 -18.70 2.17 5.44
N GLY A 163 -17.93 1.21 5.97
CA GLY A 163 -16.67 0.74 5.36
C GLY A 163 -16.88 -0.19 4.17
N PHE A 164 -15.79 -0.69 3.57
CA PHE A 164 -15.85 -1.63 2.45
C PHE A 164 -15.45 -3.06 2.84
N GLY A 165 -16.14 -4.03 2.26
CA GLY A 165 -15.79 -5.46 2.30
C GLY A 165 -14.91 -5.89 1.13
N GLY A 166 -14.47 -7.15 1.14
CA GLY A 166 -13.66 -7.72 0.07
C GLY A 166 -14.42 -7.85 -1.25
N GLU A 167 -15.68 -8.25 -1.12
CA GLU A 167 -16.68 -8.42 -2.18
C GLU A 167 -18.02 -7.85 -1.69
N PRO A 168 -19.00 -7.62 -2.59
CA PRO A 168 -20.33 -7.19 -2.21
C PRO A 168 -20.95 -8.10 -1.14
N GLY A 169 -21.49 -7.49 -0.08
CA GLY A 169 -22.12 -8.20 1.04
C GLY A 169 -21.16 -8.74 2.12
N ASN A 170 -19.84 -8.57 1.97
CA ASN A 170 -18.88 -8.92 3.04
C ASN A 170 -18.90 -7.90 4.20
N GLU A 171 -18.31 -8.29 5.34
CA GLU A 171 -18.06 -7.41 6.50
C GLU A 171 -17.04 -6.31 6.16
N ALA A 172 -17.22 -5.11 6.71
CA ALA A 172 -16.28 -4.02 6.49
C ALA A 172 -14.91 -4.31 7.13
N HIS A 173 -13.84 -4.02 6.39
CA HIS A 173 -12.49 -4.31 6.86
C HIS A 173 -11.47 -3.27 6.40
N GLY A 174 -10.54 -2.87 7.26
CA GLY A 174 -9.55 -1.83 7.00
C GLY A 174 -8.71 -2.08 5.75
N GLY A 175 -8.24 -3.31 5.55
CA GLY A 175 -7.49 -3.67 4.34
C GLY A 175 -8.32 -3.54 3.06
N TYR A 176 -9.60 -3.95 3.08
CA TYR A 176 -10.46 -3.85 1.90
C TYR A 176 -10.93 -2.42 1.68
N ALA A 177 -11.26 -1.68 2.74
CA ALA A 177 -11.54 -0.26 2.71
C ALA A 177 -10.38 0.54 2.09
N PHE A 178 -9.13 0.27 2.50
CA PHE A 178 -7.97 0.85 1.84
C PHE A 178 -7.93 0.56 0.35
N CYS A 179 -8.01 -0.72 -0.04
CA CYS A 179 -7.95 -1.10 -1.44
C CYS A 179 -9.06 -0.42 -2.26
N SER A 180 -10.28 -0.36 -1.73
CA SER A 180 -11.41 0.32 -2.37
C SER A 180 -11.19 1.83 -2.53
N VAL A 181 -10.90 2.54 -1.43
CA VAL A 181 -10.74 4.00 -1.46
C VAL A 181 -9.49 4.42 -2.24
N ALA A 182 -8.39 3.68 -2.14
CA ALA A 182 -7.18 3.94 -2.93
C ALA A 182 -7.43 3.70 -4.44
N THR A 183 -8.23 2.68 -4.80
CA THR A 183 -8.64 2.45 -6.20
C THR A 183 -9.46 3.64 -6.71
N LEU A 184 -10.47 4.08 -5.94
CA LEU A 184 -11.29 5.24 -6.30
C LEU A 184 -10.44 6.52 -6.37
N TYR A 185 -9.47 6.71 -5.48
CA TYR A 185 -8.54 7.83 -5.50
C TYR A 185 -7.72 7.88 -6.79
N ILE A 186 -7.14 6.74 -7.18
CA ILE A 186 -6.34 6.63 -8.41
C ILE A 186 -7.20 6.87 -9.66
N LEU A 187 -8.46 6.43 -9.62
CA LEU A 187 -9.43 6.61 -10.71
C LEU A 187 -10.15 7.98 -10.67
N GLN A 188 -9.82 8.86 -9.72
CA GLN A 188 -10.48 10.16 -9.53
C GLN A 188 -12.01 10.03 -9.37
N ALA A 189 -12.44 9.06 -8.55
CA ALA A 189 -13.84 8.69 -8.34
C ALA A 189 -14.22 8.60 -6.85
N VAL A 190 -13.46 9.25 -5.96
CA VAL A 190 -13.75 9.24 -4.51
C VAL A 190 -15.03 9.99 -4.17
N ASP A 191 -15.33 11.04 -4.93
CA ASP A 191 -16.57 11.82 -4.87
C ASP A 191 -17.83 10.98 -5.17
N GLN A 192 -17.66 9.84 -5.84
CA GLN A 192 -18.75 8.90 -6.16
C GLN A 192 -19.12 7.97 -5.00
N ILE A 193 -18.41 8.01 -3.87
CA ILE A 193 -18.79 7.27 -2.66
C ILE A 193 -20.13 7.83 -2.15
N GLN A 194 -21.18 7.02 -2.28
CA GLN A 194 -22.55 7.44 -2.00
C GLN A 194 -22.74 7.81 -0.52
N ASP A 195 -22.35 6.93 0.40
CA ASP A 195 -22.45 7.16 1.83
C ASP A 195 -21.09 7.49 2.46
N LEU A 196 -20.52 8.63 2.04
CA LEU A 196 -19.30 9.17 2.64
C LEU A 196 -19.45 9.44 4.15
N PRO A 197 -20.57 9.99 4.68
CA PRO A 197 -20.77 10.14 6.12
C PRO A 197 -20.63 8.83 6.90
N ALA A 198 -21.24 7.73 6.44
CA ALA A 198 -21.10 6.42 7.09
C ALA A 198 -19.66 5.92 7.04
N LEU A 199 -18.94 6.13 5.92
CA LEU A 199 -17.52 5.80 5.83
C LEU A 199 -16.69 6.58 6.87
N LEU A 200 -16.88 7.89 6.99
CA LEU A 200 -16.16 8.71 7.98
C LEU A 200 -16.48 8.27 9.42
N HIS A 201 -17.76 7.97 9.69
CA HIS A 201 -18.18 7.44 10.99
C HIS A 201 -17.54 6.08 11.28
N TRP A 202 -17.54 5.17 10.31
CA TRP A 202 -16.90 3.86 10.42
C TRP A 202 -15.42 4.01 10.76
N LEU A 203 -14.69 4.83 10.00
CA LEU A 203 -13.24 5.09 10.16
C LEU A 203 -12.90 5.62 11.56
N ALA A 204 -13.64 6.63 12.03
CA ALA A 204 -13.42 7.20 13.36
C ALA A 204 -13.57 6.16 14.46
N ASN A 205 -14.48 5.20 14.29
CA ASN A 205 -14.71 4.09 15.22
C ASN A 205 -13.75 2.90 15.03
N ARG A 206 -12.74 2.99 14.15
CA ARG A 206 -11.67 1.99 14.02
C ARG A 206 -10.42 2.35 14.82
N GLN A 207 -10.24 3.61 15.18
CA GLN A 207 -9.17 3.99 16.09
C GLN A 207 -9.58 3.66 17.52
N MET A 208 -8.75 2.90 18.22
CA MET A 208 -9.06 2.38 19.55
C MET A 208 -8.87 3.49 20.60
N PRO A 209 -9.88 3.79 21.43
CA PRO A 209 -9.82 4.92 22.35
C PRO A 209 -8.78 4.75 23.46
N PHE A 210 -8.47 3.51 23.85
CA PHE A 210 -7.48 3.22 24.88
C PHE A 210 -6.08 3.02 24.29
N GLU A 211 -5.95 2.14 23.31
CA GLU A 211 -4.66 1.76 22.73
C GLU A 211 -4.09 2.82 21.78
N GLY A 212 -4.94 3.63 21.13
CA GLY A 212 -4.54 4.65 20.15
C GLY A 212 -4.23 4.13 18.74
N GLY A 213 -3.95 2.83 18.61
CA GLY A 213 -3.84 2.13 17.33
C GLY A 213 -5.20 1.83 16.69
N TYR A 214 -5.21 1.08 15.60
CA TYR A 214 -6.45 0.72 14.89
C TYR A 214 -6.80 -0.76 15.01
N GLN A 215 -8.10 -1.07 15.03
CA GLN A 215 -8.62 -2.40 14.72
C GLN A 215 -9.01 -2.49 13.24
N GLY A 216 -8.88 -3.69 12.66
CA GLY A 216 -9.23 -3.92 11.26
C GLY A 216 -10.73 -3.89 10.97
N ARG A 217 -11.55 -4.24 11.95
CA ARG A 217 -13.00 -4.41 11.81
C ARG A 217 -13.65 -4.37 13.19
N THR A 218 -14.97 -4.18 13.22
CA THR A 218 -15.75 -4.00 14.44
C THR A 218 -15.55 -5.18 15.42
N ASN A 219 -15.40 -4.86 16.72
CA ASN A 219 -15.21 -5.86 17.80
C ASN A 219 -13.99 -6.79 17.63
N LYS A 220 -12.89 -6.30 17.04
CA LYS A 220 -11.61 -7.02 16.97
C LYS A 220 -10.52 -6.25 17.71
N LEU A 221 -9.39 -6.92 17.92
CA LEU A 221 -8.27 -6.32 18.64
C LEU A 221 -7.56 -5.27 17.77
N VAL A 222 -6.90 -4.34 18.45
CA VAL A 222 -5.91 -3.46 17.84
C VAL A 222 -4.81 -4.26 17.14
N ASP A 223 -4.27 -3.77 16.03
CA ASP A 223 -3.12 -4.35 15.35
C ASP A 223 -2.31 -3.26 14.61
N GLY A 224 -0.99 -3.32 14.76
CA GLY A 224 -0.02 -2.40 14.18
C GLY A 224 -0.13 -2.24 12.66
N CYS A 225 -0.49 -3.27 11.90
CA CYS A 225 -0.58 -3.14 10.44
C CYS A 225 -1.72 -2.20 10.01
N TYR A 226 -2.80 -2.08 10.78
CA TYR A 226 -3.89 -1.15 10.49
C TYR A 226 -3.50 0.32 10.68
N SER A 227 -2.33 0.59 11.26
CA SER A 227 -1.75 1.94 11.27
C SER A 227 -1.65 2.53 9.87
N PHE A 228 -1.40 1.70 8.85
CA PHE A 228 -1.46 2.14 7.46
C PHE A 228 -2.82 1.87 6.83
N TRP A 229 -3.34 0.63 6.90
CA TRP A 229 -4.57 0.27 6.20
C TRP A 229 -5.77 1.14 6.59
N GLN A 230 -5.91 1.49 7.88
CA GLN A 230 -6.94 2.44 8.31
C GLN A 230 -6.40 3.88 8.28
N GLY A 231 -5.16 4.09 8.72
CA GLY A 231 -4.60 5.44 8.87
C GLY A 231 -4.43 6.22 7.55
N ALA A 232 -4.28 5.53 6.42
CA ALA A 232 -4.18 6.16 5.09
C ALA A 232 -5.53 6.65 4.54
N LEU A 233 -6.65 6.11 5.01
CA LEU A 233 -7.97 6.44 4.50
C LEU A 233 -8.34 7.93 4.70
N PRO A 234 -8.15 8.53 5.89
CA PRO A 234 -8.36 9.97 6.07
C PRO A 234 -7.52 10.83 5.12
N ALA A 235 -6.28 10.45 4.81
CA ALA A 235 -5.43 11.19 3.88
C ALA A 235 -5.97 11.13 2.44
N LEU A 236 -6.50 9.99 2.00
CA LEU A 236 -7.12 9.81 0.68
C LEU A 236 -8.46 10.55 0.54
N LEU A 237 -9.17 10.75 1.65
CA LEU A 237 -10.48 11.41 1.69
C LEU A 237 -10.38 12.91 1.98
N ALA A 238 -9.20 13.42 2.36
CA ALA A 238 -9.05 14.77 2.91
C ALA A 238 -9.61 15.87 1.99
N ASP A 239 -9.32 15.78 0.68
CA ASP A 239 -9.77 16.79 -0.29
C ASP A 239 -11.29 16.78 -0.46
N VAL A 240 -11.88 15.61 -0.74
CA VAL A 240 -13.33 15.50 -0.92
C VAL A 240 -14.11 15.86 0.34
N VAL A 241 -13.57 15.54 1.53
CA VAL A 241 -14.20 15.90 2.81
C VAL A 241 -14.16 17.41 3.01
N ARG A 242 -13.02 18.06 2.75
CA ARG A 242 -12.89 19.52 2.85
C ARG A 242 -13.79 20.24 1.85
N GLU A 243 -13.87 19.75 0.62
CA GLU A 243 -14.72 20.31 -0.42
C GLU A 243 -16.21 20.20 -0.05
N ARG A 244 -16.66 19.01 0.40
CA ARG A 244 -18.07 18.74 0.64
C ARG A 244 -18.61 19.31 1.96
N TYR A 245 -17.78 19.37 2.99
CA TYR A 245 -18.22 19.70 4.36
C TYR A 245 -17.46 20.88 4.98
N GLY A 246 -16.47 21.44 4.29
CA GLY A 246 -15.66 22.56 4.74
C GLY A 246 -14.48 22.17 5.62
N ALA A 247 -13.54 23.11 5.79
CA ALA A 247 -12.29 22.91 6.51
C ALA A 247 -12.45 22.73 8.04
N ALA A 248 -13.65 22.93 8.58
CA ALA A 248 -13.93 22.76 10.01
C ALA A 248 -14.12 21.28 10.40
N VAL A 249 -14.30 20.38 9.43
CA VAL A 249 -14.42 18.95 9.72
C VAL A 249 -13.10 18.42 10.28
N PRO A 250 -13.09 17.85 11.50
CA PRO A 250 -11.88 17.29 12.08
C PRO A 250 -11.31 16.19 11.20
N TYR A 251 -9.98 16.12 11.09
CA TYR A 251 -9.31 15.01 10.42
C TYR A 251 -9.65 13.68 11.11
N GLN A 252 -10.07 12.66 10.36
CA GLN A 252 -10.57 11.37 10.87
C GLN A 252 -9.48 10.44 11.45
N CYS A 253 -8.40 11.01 11.96
CA CYS A 253 -7.34 10.29 12.67
C CYS A 253 -6.78 11.15 13.81
N HIS A 254 -6.75 10.59 15.01
CA HIS A 254 -5.97 11.17 16.11
C HIS A 254 -4.49 10.82 15.92
N SER A 255 -3.79 11.63 15.12
CA SER A 255 -2.41 11.39 14.71
C SER A 255 -1.45 11.11 15.87
N GLU A 256 -1.48 11.92 16.93
CA GLU A 256 -0.55 11.74 18.06
C GLU A 256 -0.73 10.39 18.79
N GLN A 257 -1.96 9.93 18.99
CA GLN A 257 -2.24 8.66 19.66
C GLN A 257 -1.81 7.47 18.79
N LEU A 258 -1.97 7.57 17.47
CA LEU A 258 -1.45 6.56 16.55
C LEU A 258 0.09 6.46 16.63
N GLN A 259 0.78 7.60 16.66
CA GLN A 259 2.24 7.62 16.79
C GLN A 259 2.70 7.00 18.13
N LYS A 260 2.02 7.32 19.23
CA LYS A 260 2.27 6.71 20.55
C LYS A 260 2.11 5.20 20.50
N TYR A 261 1.03 4.69 19.92
CA TYR A 261 0.81 3.23 19.80
C TYR A 261 1.96 2.56 19.03
N ILE A 262 2.36 3.11 17.88
CA ILE A 262 3.41 2.54 17.05
C ILE A 262 4.76 2.55 17.79
N LEU A 263 5.15 3.68 18.35
CA LEU A 263 6.46 3.87 18.98
C LEU A 263 6.57 3.13 20.33
N LEU A 264 5.51 3.12 21.14
CA LEU A 264 5.55 2.54 22.48
C LEU A 264 5.17 1.04 22.48
N CYS A 265 4.27 0.61 21.61
CA CYS A 265 3.73 -0.76 21.62
C CYS A 265 4.21 -1.60 20.42
N GLY A 266 4.40 -0.97 19.26
CA GLY A 266 4.76 -1.62 18.01
C GLY A 266 6.25 -1.96 17.87
N GLN A 267 7.15 -1.33 18.63
CA GLN A 267 8.60 -1.57 18.50
C GLN A 267 9.09 -2.79 19.31
N GLN A 268 10.06 -3.52 18.75
CA GLN A 268 10.88 -4.50 19.47
C GLN A 268 12.27 -3.92 19.76
N ILE A 269 12.86 -4.28 20.90
CA ILE A 269 14.14 -3.71 21.37
C ILE A 269 15.28 -4.10 20.43
N GLU A 270 15.25 -5.31 19.88
CA GLU A 270 16.24 -5.84 18.94
C GLU A 270 16.03 -5.31 17.51
N GLY A 271 15.06 -4.42 17.31
CA GLY A 271 14.70 -3.83 16.02
C GLY A 271 13.46 -4.45 15.38
N GLY A 272 12.90 -3.77 14.37
CA GLY A 272 11.67 -4.19 13.70
C GLY A 272 10.41 -3.87 14.51
N LEU A 273 9.26 -3.99 13.84
CA LEU A 273 7.94 -3.74 14.43
C LEU A 273 7.05 -4.98 14.32
N ARG A 274 5.96 -4.96 15.08
CA ARG A 274 5.04 -6.09 15.28
C ARG A 274 3.58 -5.63 15.28
N ASP A 275 2.68 -6.60 15.29
CA ASP A 275 1.24 -6.44 15.54
C ASP A 275 0.97 -5.67 16.85
N LYS A 276 1.27 -6.29 18.00
CA LYS A 276 1.01 -5.77 19.35
C LYS A 276 1.98 -6.37 20.38
N PRO A 277 2.05 -5.84 21.62
CA PRO A 277 2.85 -6.45 22.68
C PRO A 277 2.57 -7.94 22.86
N GLY A 278 3.64 -8.73 23.00
CA GLY A 278 3.58 -10.20 23.08
C GLY A 278 3.62 -10.92 21.73
N LYS A 279 3.56 -10.22 20.58
CA LYS A 279 3.73 -10.80 19.25
C LYS A 279 5.17 -10.67 18.73
N PRO A 280 5.65 -11.64 17.91
CA PRO A 280 6.96 -11.53 17.27
C PRO A 280 7.00 -10.37 16.26
N ARG A 281 8.20 -9.87 15.96
CA ARG A 281 8.41 -8.96 14.83
C ARG A 281 8.37 -9.71 13.50
N ASP A 282 7.98 -9.03 12.45
CA ASP A 282 8.10 -9.49 11.08
C ASP A 282 8.22 -8.32 10.09
N HIS A 283 8.54 -8.62 8.83
CA HIS A 283 8.72 -7.61 7.79
C HIS A 283 7.42 -6.91 7.39
N TYR A 284 6.29 -7.60 7.50
CA TYR A 284 4.98 -7.05 7.16
C TYR A 284 4.57 -5.95 8.14
N HIS A 285 4.61 -6.21 9.44
CA HIS A 285 4.31 -5.21 10.46
C HIS A 285 5.38 -4.12 10.49
N SER A 286 6.65 -4.46 10.25
CA SER A 286 7.70 -3.43 10.10
C SER A 286 7.36 -2.45 8.98
N CYS A 287 6.95 -2.94 7.81
CA CYS A 287 6.45 -2.12 6.70
C CYS A 287 5.28 -1.24 7.15
N TYR A 288 4.17 -1.85 7.57
CA TYR A 288 2.90 -1.14 7.69
C TYR A 288 2.81 -0.26 8.95
N CYS A 289 3.54 -0.59 10.02
CA CYS A 289 3.67 0.31 11.16
C CYS A 289 4.47 1.57 10.79
N LEU A 290 5.52 1.45 9.97
CA LEU A 290 6.34 2.59 9.54
C LEU A 290 5.61 3.45 8.51
N SER A 291 4.92 2.82 7.56
CA SER A 291 4.03 3.52 6.65
C SER A 291 2.91 4.25 7.40
N GLY A 292 2.31 3.60 8.41
CA GLY A 292 1.31 4.23 9.27
C GLY A 292 1.86 5.39 10.08
N LEU A 293 3.10 5.29 10.59
CA LEU A 293 3.77 6.38 11.28
C LEU A 293 4.03 7.56 10.34
N SER A 294 4.46 7.31 9.11
CA SER A 294 4.62 8.35 8.08
C SER A 294 3.28 9.05 7.79
N VAL A 295 2.21 8.29 7.57
CA VAL A 295 0.88 8.87 7.35
C VAL A 295 0.38 9.65 8.58
N ALA A 296 0.65 9.19 9.79
CA ALA A 296 0.30 9.94 11.02
C ALA A 296 1.04 11.28 11.13
N GLN A 297 2.24 11.37 10.57
CA GLN A 297 3.06 12.59 10.58
C GLN A 297 2.69 13.57 9.47
N HIS A 298 2.25 13.08 8.31
CA HIS A 298 2.13 13.86 7.06
C HIS A 298 0.73 13.90 6.44
N GLY A 299 -0.18 13.01 6.85
CA GLY A 299 -1.40 12.68 6.10
C GLY A 299 -2.50 13.75 6.09
N ASP A 300 -2.46 14.71 7.02
CA ASP A 300 -3.42 15.82 7.07
C ASP A 300 -3.14 16.94 6.05
N GLY A 301 -2.08 16.79 5.26
CA GLY A 301 -1.71 17.73 4.20
C GLY A 301 -1.06 19.02 4.69
N ARG A 302 -0.70 19.15 5.97
CA ARG A 302 0.05 20.29 6.48
C ARG A 302 1.50 20.29 5.96
N ASP A 303 2.08 21.49 5.81
CA ASP A 303 3.48 21.67 5.44
C ASP A 303 4.41 21.18 6.56
N THR A 304 4.05 21.47 7.82
CA THR A 304 4.82 21.04 8.99
C THR A 304 4.27 19.70 9.50
N PRO A 305 5.10 18.64 9.55
CA PRO A 305 4.66 17.34 10.02
C PRO A 305 4.41 17.35 11.53
N VAL A 306 3.43 16.56 11.97
CA VAL A 306 3.17 16.32 13.40
C VAL A 306 4.09 15.20 13.87
N VAL A 307 5.10 15.50 14.68
CA VAL A 307 6.06 14.49 15.18
C VAL A 307 5.88 14.30 16.68
N PHE A 308 5.52 13.10 17.11
CA PHE A 308 5.49 12.75 18.52
C PHE A 308 6.88 12.32 19.02
N GLY A 309 7.31 12.93 20.13
CA GLY A 309 8.59 12.65 20.77
C GLY A 309 9.75 13.42 20.13
N ASP A 310 10.90 12.75 19.98
CA ASP A 310 12.11 13.37 19.44
C ASP A 310 11.99 13.63 17.93
N ALA A 311 12.57 14.73 17.45
CA ALA A 311 12.56 15.09 16.02
C ALA A 311 13.17 14.02 15.11
N SER A 312 14.05 13.14 15.66
CA SER A 312 14.61 12.00 14.93
C SER A 312 13.61 10.88 14.62
N ASN A 313 12.39 10.94 15.15
CA ASN A 313 11.29 10.04 14.76
C ASN A 313 10.64 10.42 13.42
N LEU A 314 10.99 11.58 12.84
CA LEU A 314 10.45 12.03 11.56
C LEU A 314 10.81 11.05 10.44
N LEU A 315 9.78 10.62 9.69
CA LEU A 315 9.90 9.74 8.55
C LEU A 315 9.72 10.51 7.24
N ALA A 316 10.25 9.95 6.14
CA ALA A 316 9.93 10.43 4.80
C ALA A 316 8.43 10.26 4.51
N ARG A 317 7.88 11.15 3.67
CA ARG A 317 6.46 11.16 3.30
C ARG A 317 6.15 10.06 2.27
N ASN A 318 5.35 9.08 2.66
CA ASN A 318 4.80 8.10 1.72
C ASN A 318 3.56 8.65 1.02
N HIS A 319 3.37 8.25 -0.24
CA HIS A 319 2.13 8.51 -0.96
C HIS A 319 1.03 7.59 -0.41
N PRO A 320 -0.11 8.13 0.07
CA PRO A 320 -1.11 7.33 0.77
C PRO A 320 -1.75 6.26 -0.11
N ALA A 321 -1.89 6.50 -1.43
CA ALA A 321 -2.49 5.51 -2.34
C ALA A 321 -1.55 4.38 -2.80
N TYR A 322 -0.22 4.60 -2.84
CA TYR A 322 0.76 3.65 -3.41
C TYR A 322 1.69 3.03 -2.36
N ASN A 323 1.74 3.59 -1.15
CA ASN A 323 2.59 3.13 -0.05
C ASN A 323 4.10 3.07 -0.36
N ILE A 324 4.58 3.95 -1.24
CA ILE A 324 6.01 4.21 -1.49
C ILE A 324 6.28 5.71 -1.32
N GLY A 325 7.56 6.11 -1.30
CA GLY A 325 7.93 7.52 -1.16
C GLY A 325 7.23 8.40 -2.20
N SER A 326 6.70 9.55 -1.78
CA SER A 326 5.96 10.45 -2.68
C SER A 326 6.82 10.93 -3.85
N ASP A 327 8.12 11.12 -3.62
CA ASP A 327 9.08 11.46 -4.66
C ASP A 327 9.24 10.33 -5.70
N LYS A 328 9.19 9.07 -5.27
CA LYS A 328 9.25 7.89 -6.15
C LYS A 328 8.01 7.79 -7.02
N VAL A 329 6.82 7.97 -6.45
CA VAL A 329 5.58 8.03 -7.24
C VAL A 329 5.65 9.11 -8.31
N THR A 330 5.99 10.35 -7.94
CA THR A 330 6.08 11.47 -8.89
C THR A 330 7.08 11.20 -10.00
N LYS A 331 8.28 10.68 -9.67
CA LYS A 331 9.31 10.34 -10.65
C LYS A 331 8.85 9.24 -11.61
N THR A 332 8.22 8.18 -11.10
CA THR A 332 7.76 7.06 -11.93
C THR A 332 6.61 7.48 -12.86
N LEU A 333 5.63 8.25 -12.36
CA LEU A 333 4.55 8.79 -13.18
C LEU A 333 5.09 9.73 -14.28
N ALA A 334 6.00 10.64 -13.93
CA ALA A 334 6.62 11.55 -14.89
C ALA A 334 7.43 10.79 -15.96
N TYR A 335 8.14 9.73 -15.56
CA TYR A 335 8.91 8.90 -16.47
C TYR A 335 8.03 8.26 -17.56
N PHE A 336 6.93 7.61 -17.17
CA PHE A 336 6.05 6.97 -18.14
C PHE A 336 5.18 7.95 -18.92
N ALA A 337 4.79 9.08 -18.34
CA ALA A 337 4.10 10.16 -19.05
C ALA A 337 4.97 10.72 -20.21
N ALA A 338 6.29 10.86 -19.99
CA ALA A 338 7.22 11.31 -21.01
C ALA A 338 7.38 10.34 -22.19
N LYS A 339 6.99 9.07 -22.04
CA LYS A 339 7.02 8.06 -23.13
C LYS A 339 5.77 8.13 -24.03
N GLY A 340 4.82 9.01 -23.71
CA GLY A 340 3.56 9.14 -24.44
C GLY A 340 2.48 8.16 -24.00
N PRO A 341 1.27 8.26 -24.58
CA PRO A 341 0.16 7.40 -24.23
C PRO A 341 0.49 5.93 -24.55
N PHE A 342 0.12 5.03 -23.66
CA PHE A 342 0.26 3.60 -23.90
C PHE A 342 -0.70 3.15 -25.01
N GLN A 343 -0.16 2.42 -25.98
CA GLN A 343 -0.92 1.79 -27.05
C GLN A 343 -0.76 0.28 -26.89
N SER A 344 -1.84 -0.42 -26.55
CA SER A 344 -1.83 -1.88 -26.46
C SER A 344 -1.60 -2.48 -27.84
N GLU A 345 -0.70 -3.46 -27.92
CA GLU A 345 -0.42 -4.27 -29.11
C GLU A 345 -1.55 -5.22 -29.50
#